data_AF-A0A2V8ISE8-F1
#
_entry.id   AF-A0A2V8ISE8-F1
#
_cell.length_a   1.000
_cell.length_b   1.000
_cell.length_c   1.000
_cell.angle_alpha   90.00
_cell.angle_beta   90.00
_cell.angle_gamma   90.00
#
_symmetry.space_group_name_H-M   'P 1'
#
loop_
_entity.id
_entity.type
_entity.pdbx_description
1 polymer ?
#
loop_
_entity_poly.entity_id
_entity_poly.type
_entity_poly.pdbx_seq_one_letter_code
_entity_poly.pdbx_strand_id
1 'polypeptide(L)' 'MKDQMDKILIAGIDCVAAIGVTPEERTMKQRLAIDVEIATGTAQAARTDSLKDAL' A
#
# COMPACT_ATOMS: atom_id res chain seq x y z
N MET A 1 25.78 -8.58 -5.70
CA MET A 1 24.98 -7.35 -5.56
C MET A 1 23.62 -7.80 -5.00
N LYS A 2 23.10 -7.18 -3.93
CA LYS A 2 21.77 -7.54 -3.43
C LYS A 2 20.75 -7.16 -4.51
N ASP A 3 19.99 -8.11 -5.03
CA ASP A 3 18.78 -7.85 -5.81
C ASP A 3 17.78 -7.16 -4.88
N GLN A 4 17.79 -5.83 -4.87
CA GLN A 4 16.75 -5.07 -4.20
C GLN A 4 15.67 -4.80 -5.24
N MET A 5 14.57 -5.56 -5.16
CA MET A 5 13.39 -5.30 -5.98
C MET A 5 12.91 -3.87 -5.76
N ASP A 6 12.53 -3.19 -6.85
CA ASP A 6 11.89 -1.88 -6.77
C ASP A 6 10.56 -1.99 -5.99
N LYS A 7 10.06 -0.85 -5.53
CA LYS A 7 8.82 -0.79 -4.75
C LYS A 7 7.92 0.35 -5.22
N ILE A 8 6.62 0.09 -5.15
CA ILE A 8 5.58 1.11 -5.19
C ILE A 8 5.16 1.38 -3.76
N LEU A 9 5.23 2.64 -3.33
CA LEU A 9 4.77 3.09 -2.01
C LEU A 9 3.45 3.83 -2.15
N ILE A 10 2.44 3.39 -1.40
CA ILE A 10 1.21 4.15 -1.15
C ILE A 10 1.28 4.63 0.29
N ALA A 11 1.56 5.92 0.48
CA ALA A 11 1.76 6.52 1.79
C ALA A 11 0.52 7.29 2.27
N GLY A 12 0.25 7.20 3.57
CA GLY A 12 -0.74 8.04 4.25
C GLY A 12 -2.19 7.77 3.82
N ILE A 13 -2.53 6.52 3.50
CA ILE A 13 -3.93 6.15 3.23
C ILE A 13 -4.74 6.44 4.50
N ASP A 14 -5.70 7.35 4.36
CA ASP A 14 -6.65 7.68 5.42
C ASP A 14 -7.84 6.73 5.36
N CYS A 15 -8.00 5.90 6.38
CA CYS A 15 -9.06 4.90 6.47
C CYS A 15 -9.86 5.08 7.76
N VAL A 16 -11.19 5.18 7.63
CA VAL A 16 -12.09 5.29 8.77
C VAL A 16 -12.85 3.98 8.95
N ALA A 17 -12.54 3.23 10.01
CA ALA A 17 -13.08 1.89 10.28
C ALA A 17 -13.38 1.69 11.78
N ALA A 18 -14.35 0.81 12.09
CA ALA A 18 -14.53 0.30 13.45
C ALA A 18 -13.65 -0.94 13.62
N ILE A 19 -12.64 -0.86 14.48
CA ILE A 19 -11.61 -1.89 14.62
C ILE A 19 -11.08 -1.91 16.05
N GLY A 20 -11.03 -3.09 16.66
CA GLY A 20 -10.40 -3.30 17.97
C GLY A 20 -11.01 -4.46 18.75
N VAL A 21 -10.49 -4.67 19.95
CA VAL A 21 -10.81 -5.82 20.80
C VAL A 21 -12.00 -5.49 21.71
N THR A 22 -12.12 -4.24 22.18
CA THR A 22 -13.20 -3.85 23.09
C THR A 22 -14.53 -3.65 22.36
N PRO A 23 -15.68 -3.80 23.05
CA PRO A 23 -16.99 -3.50 22.48
C PRO A 23 -17.10 -2.06 21.95
N GLU A 24 -16.45 -1.10 22.62
CA GLU A 24 -16.41 0.31 22.21
C GLU A 24 -15.67 0.48 20.88
N GLU A 25 -14.50 -0.16 20.73
CA GLU A 25 -13.71 -0.09 19.50
C GLU A 25 -14.41 -0.71 18.29
N ARG A 26 -15.25 -1.72 18.51
CA ARG A 26 -16.04 -2.39 17.45
C ARG A 26 -17.28 -1.59 17.05
N THR A 27 -17.73 -0.66 17.88
CA THR A 27 -18.95 0.14 17.64
C THR A 27 -18.61 1.55 17.17
N MET A 28 -17.49 2.12 17.61
CA MET A 28 -17.02 3.44 17.23
C MET A 28 -16.03 3.39 16.06
N LYS A 29 -16.19 4.30 15.09
CA LYS A 29 -15.24 4.45 13.99
C LYS A 29 -14.00 5.22 14.44
N GLN A 30 -12.84 4.74 14.00
CA GLN A 30 -11.52 5.28 14.30
C GLN A 30 -10.80 5.58 12.98
N ARG A 31 -9.83 6.50 13.03
CA ARG A 31 -9.05 6.91 11.86
C ARG A 31 -7.71 6.19 11.87
N LEU A 32 -7.38 5.54 10.76
CA LEU A 32 -6.15 4.79 10.55
C LEU A 32 -5.35 5.47 9.44
N ALA A 33 -4.04 5.61 9.66
CA ALA A 33 -3.08 5.96 8.63
C ALA A 33 -2.35 4.69 8.21
N ILE A 34 -2.40 4.35 6.92
CA ILE A 34 -1.82 3.11 6.38
C ILE A 34 -0.78 3.46 5.32
N ASP A 35 0.41 2.89 5.47
CA ASP A 35 1.48 2.89 4.47
C ASP A 35 1.64 1.48 3.89
N VAL A 36 1.66 1.37 2.57
CA VAL A 36 1.78 0.09 1.85
C VAL A 36 2.97 0.14 0.91
N GLU A 37 3.91 -0.78 1.09
CA GLU A 37 5.02 -1.01 0.18
C GLU A 37 4.78 -2.29 -0.64
N ILE A 38 4.77 -2.17 -1.96
CA ILE A 38 4.58 -3.29 -2.86
C ILE A 38 5.85 -3.51 -3.67
N ALA A 39 6.53 -4.63 -3.43
CA ALA A 39 7.71 -5.02 -4.21
C ALA A 39 7.30 -5.45 -5.63
N THR A 40 7.88 -4.84 -6.65
CA THR A 40 7.60 -5.15 -8.06
C THR A 40 8.81 -4.83 -8.95
N GLY A 41 8.95 -5.50 -10.09
CA GLY A 41 9.99 -5.18 -11.07
C GLY A 41 9.53 -4.05 -11.98
N THR A 42 10.18 -2.89 -11.94
CA THR A 42 9.74 -1.72 -12.72
C THR A 42 10.41 -1.58 -14.08
N ALA A 43 11.47 -2.37 -14.34
CA ALA A 43 12.32 -2.23 -15.52
C ALA A 43 11.56 -2.28 -16.86
N GLN A 44 10.56 -3.17 -16.99
CA GLN A 44 9.78 -3.28 -18.22
C GLN A 44 8.84 -2.11 -18.40
N ALA A 45 8.09 -1.74 -17.36
CA ALA A 45 7.21 -0.57 -17.37
C ALA A 45 7.98 0.72 -17.71
N ALA A 46 9.17 0.89 -17.13
CA ALA A 46 10.04 2.04 -17.40
C ALA A 46 10.54 2.08 -18.85
N ARG A 47 10.70 0.92 -19.50
CA ARG A 47 11.17 0.83 -20.89
C ARG A 47 10.05 1.08 -21.90
N THR A 48 8.83 0.62 -21.62
CA THR A 48 7.71 0.64 -22.58
C THR A 48 6.77 1.82 -22.38
N ASP A 49 6.79 2.46 -21.21
CA ASP A 49 5.86 3.52 -20.81
C ASP A 49 4.39 3.11 -20.97
N SER A 50 4.10 1.82 -20.77
CA SER A 50 2.78 1.24 -20.94
C SER A 50 2.21 0.83 -19.59
N LEU A 51 1.00 1.30 -19.29
CA LEU A 51 0.25 0.89 -18.09
C LEU A 51 0.00 -0.63 -18.03
N LYS A 52 0.01 -1.32 -19.17
CA LYS A 52 -0.15 -2.79 -19.21
C LYS A 52 1.04 -3.54 -18.61
N ASP A 53 2.20 -2.89 -18.57
CA ASP A 53 3.43 -3.44 -18.00
C ASP A 53 3.64 -2.99 -16.55
N ALA A 54 2.74 -2.15 -16.01
CA ALA A 54 2.68 -1.77 -14.60
C ALA A 54 1.91 -2.80 -13.75
N LEU A 55 2.04 -2.69 -12.43
CA LEU A 55 1.40 -3.59 -11.44
C LEU A 55 -0.13 -3.42 -11.40
#